data_AF-A0A7X6WKG7-F1
#
_entry.id   AF-A0A7X6WKG7-F1
#
_cell.length_a   1.000
_cell.length_b   1.000
_cell.length_c   1.000
_cell.angle_alpha   90.00
_cell.angle_beta   90.00
_cell.angle_gamma   90.00
#
_symmetry.space_group_name_H-M   'P 1'
#
loop_
_entity.id
_entity.type
_entity.pdbx_description
1 polymer ?
#
loop_
_entity_poly.entity_id
_entity_poly.type
_entity_poly.pdbx_seq_one_letter_code
_entity_poly.pdbx_strand_id
1 'polypeptide(L)'
;MKTWYVEDAGGGCLAFSEVLVLVCENPQEIYTARVPLTWEDDLTLEQMVSRLVIKMMEEAGVTKNDQLLVCSGNIFNDFHQWLTEEGYQWNYHKMDGLAHEVAEQTFYQQILDAGFPAFVHPSPGNYRLYYSFVEKWIAQDMVRQKYLKDRQKRSRPIEQHYTLKANNHRKRICNQCKKPIQPYIPLVEYQLKHHGSRQRWYFHPDCSPVKPGKNKLKTLTITVEEQITGVIRPCKDDNSTCFICGNPIHPSEESFLGYHEEKLYIGHLSCCQNLAVNLD
;
A
#
# COMPACT_ATOMS: atom_id res chain seq x y z
N MET A 1 -29.07 -8.50 15.53
CA MET A 1 -28.08 -7.82 14.68
C MET A 1 -27.16 -7.05 15.59
N LYS A 2 -25.93 -7.51 15.73
CA LYS A 2 -24.87 -6.83 16.47
C LYS A 2 -24.08 -5.95 15.51
N THR A 3 -23.42 -4.94 16.06
CA THR A 3 -22.37 -4.19 15.33
C THR A 3 -21.04 -4.52 15.97
N TRP A 4 -20.09 -4.94 15.14
CA TRP A 4 -18.76 -5.36 15.52
C TRP A 4 -17.71 -4.40 14.98
N TYR A 5 -16.76 -4.02 15.82
CA TYR A 5 -15.66 -3.13 15.50
C TYR A 5 -14.36 -3.92 15.49
N VAL A 6 -13.57 -3.78 14.42
CA VAL A 6 -12.27 -4.44 14.26
C VAL A 6 -11.17 -3.40 14.15
N GLU A 7 -10.20 -3.46 15.07
CA GLU A 7 -9.09 -2.51 15.16
C GLU A 7 -7.77 -3.23 15.51
N ASP A 8 -6.64 -2.58 15.18
CA ASP A 8 -5.30 -2.95 15.60
C ASP A 8 -4.59 -1.87 16.42
N ALA A 9 -3.59 -2.28 17.21
CA ALA A 9 -2.64 -1.38 17.85
C ALA A 9 -1.22 -1.95 17.80
N GLY A 10 -0.24 -1.04 17.83
CA GLY A 10 1.18 -1.40 17.90
C GLY A 10 1.88 -1.64 16.57
N GLY A 11 1.20 -1.52 15.42
CA GLY A 11 1.82 -1.68 14.08
C GLY A 11 3.00 -0.74 13.81
N GLY A 12 3.03 0.44 14.44
CA GLY A 12 4.13 1.40 14.33
C GLY A 12 5.35 1.12 15.22
N CYS A 13 5.23 0.21 16.19
CA CYS A 13 6.32 -0.18 17.09
C CYS A 13 7.09 -1.35 16.48
N LEU A 14 8.42 -1.33 16.57
CA LEU A 14 9.28 -2.43 16.09
C LEU A 14 9.35 -3.62 17.05
N ALA A 15 8.70 -3.51 18.21
CA ALA A 15 8.67 -4.50 19.27
C ALA A 15 7.25 -4.76 19.75
N PHE A 16 7.08 -5.88 20.46
CA PHE A 16 5.83 -6.43 20.98
C PHE A 16 4.85 -6.84 19.89
N SER A 17 3.86 -7.66 20.22
CA SER A 17 2.89 -8.11 19.23
C SER A 17 1.97 -6.97 18.81
N GLU A 18 1.62 -6.89 17.51
CA GLU A 18 0.40 -6.15 17.14
C GLU A 18 -0.79 -6.78 17.87
N VAL A 19 -1.61 -5.93 18.48
CA VAL A 19 -2.87 -6.35 19.10
C VAL A 19 -3.96 -6.19 18.07
N LEU A 20 -4.81 -7.19 17.94
CA LEU A 20 -6.05 -7.15 17.17
C LEU A 20 -7.21 -7.23 18.16
N VAL A 21 -8.25 -6.45 17.93
CA VAL A 21 -9.46 -6.47 18.75
C VAL A 21 -10.70 -6.64 17.89
N LEU A 22 -11.68 -7.36 18.43
CA LEU A 22 -13.03 -7.47 17.91
C LEU A 22 -13.98 -7.13 19.06
N VAL A 23 -14.76 -6.07 18.91
CA VAL A 23 -15.61 -5.53 19.98
C VAL A 23 -17.04 -5.39 19.51
N CYS A 24 -18.01 -5.80 20.33
CA CYS A 24 -19.39 -5.35 20.25
C CYS A 24 -19.66 -4.46 21.46
N GLU A 25 -20.35 -3.34 21.28
CA GLU A 25 -20.70 -2.46 22.41
C GLU A 25 -22.06 -2.80 23.02
N ASN A 26 -22.95 -3.43 22.25
CA ASN A 26 -24.33 -3.72 22.65
C ASN A 26 -24.77 -5.13 22.19
N PRO A 27 -24.65 -6.15 23.06
CA PRO A 27 -24.03 -6.13 24.39
C PRO A 27 -22.51 -5.95 24.31
N GLN A 28 -21.90 -5.51 25.42
CA GLN A 28 -20.46 -5.36 25.48
C GLN A 28 -19.77 -6.73 25.44
N GLU A 29 -19.05 -7.00 24.36
CA GLU A 29 -18.24 -8.20 24.17
C GLU A 29 -16.89 -7.80 23.59
N ILE A 30 -15.81 -8.37 24.11
CA ILE A 30 -14.43 -7.98 23.75
C ILE A 30 -13.62 -9.25 23.52
N TYR A 31 -13.09 -9.37 22.31
CA TYR A 31 -12.18 -10.42 21.91
C TYR A 31 -10.86 -9.78 21.48
N THR A 32 -9.74 -10.39 21.86
CA THR A 32 -8.41 -9.87 21.54
C THR A 32 -7.50 -10.99 21.05
N ALA A 33 -6.64 -10.67 20.10
CA ALA A 33 -5.59 -11.55 19.62
C ALA A 33 -4.26 -10.79 19.53
N ARG A 34 -3.16 -11.52 19.65
CA ARG A 34 -1.80 -10.99 19.48
C ARG A 34 -1.19 -11.62 18.25
N VAL A 35 -0.76 -10.80 17.30
CA VAL A 35 0.02 -11.28 16.16
C VAL A 35 1.36 -11.79 16.68
N PRO A 36 1.75 -13.05 16.38
CA PRO A 36 3.03 -13.59 16.82
C PRO A 36 4.22 -12.70 16.39
N LEU A 37 5.25 -12.59 17.22
CA LEU A 37 6.45 -11.82 16.88
C LEU A 37 7.15 -12.36 15.63
N THR A 38 7.06 -13.68 15.40
CA THR A 38 7.46 -14.38 14.17
C THR A 38 6.57 -15.62 13.99
N TRP A 39 6.59 -16.22 12.80
CA TRP A 39 5.87 -17.46 12.46
C TRP A 39 6.57 -18.18 11.32
N GLU A 40 6.51 -19.52 11.32
CA GLU A 40 7.20 -20.34 10.32
C GLU A 40 6.49 -20.33 8.96
N ASP A 41 5.16 -20.34 8.94
CA ASP A 41 4.34 -20.40 7.72
C ASP A 41 4.69 -19.26 6.74
N ASP A 42 4.57 -19.51 5.43
CA ASP A 42 4.78 -18.51 4.36
C ASP A 42 3.59 -17.54 4.22
N LEU A 43 2.99 -17.17 5.35
CA LEU A 43 1.91 -16.20 5.41
C LEU A 43 2.48 -14.79 5.48
N THR A 44 1.88 -13.89 4.71
CA THR A 44 2.08 -12.45 4.89
C THR A 44 1.47 -12.00 6.22
N LEU A 45 1.85 -10.81 6.69
CA LEU A 45 1.20 -10.19 7.85
C LEU A 45 -0.32 -10.03 7.66
N GLU A 46 -0.76 -9.64 6.46
CA GLU A 46 -2.18 -9.42 6.14
C GLU A 46 -2.97 -10.74 6.23
N GLN A 47 -2.39 -11.85 5.74
CA GLN A 47 -2.98 -13.19 5.85
C GLN A 47 -3.03 -13.69 7.30
N MET A 48 -1.96 -13.46 8.07
CA MET A 48 -1.91 -13.83 9.49
C MET A 48 -2.98 -13.07 10.29
N VAL A 49 -3.11 -11.77 10.05
CA VAL A 49 -4.14 -10.93 10.68
C VAL A 49 -5.54 -11.38 10.29
N SER A 50 -5.80 -11.59 9.00
CA SER A 50 -7.09 -12.12 8.52
C SER A 50 -7.47 -13.41 9.24
N ARG A 51 -6.55 -14.38 9.33
CA ARG A 51 -6.76 -15.65 10.04
C ARG A 51 -7.10 -15.45 11.52
N LEU A 52 -6.40 -14.56 12.22
CA LEU A 52 -6.64 -14.29 13.64
C LEU A 52 -7.99 -13.58 13.87
N VAL A 53 -8.35 -12.62 13.01
CA VAL A 53 -9.64 -11.93 13.11
C VAL A 53 -10.80 -12.87 12.80
N ILE A 54 -10.70 -13.70 11.76
CA ILE A 54 -11.72 -14.71 11.43
C ILE A 54 -11.93 -15.65 12.61
N LYS A 55 -10.84 -16.10 13.26
CA LYS A 55 -10.95 -16.93 14.46
C LYS A 55 -11.69 -16.21 15.60
N MET A 56 -11.39 -14.92 15.85
CA MET A 56 -12.14 -14.13 16.83
C MET A 56 -13.62 -14.00 16.45
N MET A 57 -13.94 -13.84 15.16
CA MET A 57 -15.32 -13.80 14.68
C MET A 57 -16.06 -15.11 14.91
N GLU A 58 -15.41 -16.25 14.67
CA GLU A 58 -15.97 -17.58 14.95
C GLU A 58 -16.24 -17.76 16.45
N GLU A 59 -15.28 -17.39 17.31
CA GLU A 59 -15.42 -17.44 18.77
C GLU A 59 -16.56 -16.54 19.27
N ALA A 60 -16.73 -15.37 18.66
CA ALA A 60 -17.79 -14.41 18.98
C ALA A 60 -19.16 -14.75 18.37
N GLY A 61 -19.23 -15.76 17.51
CA GLY A 61 -20.44 -16.14 16.81
C GLY A 61 -20.94 -15.07 15.83
N VAL A 62 -20.03 -14.34 15.18
CA VAL A 62 -20.37 -13.30 14.19
C VAL A 62 -21.04 -13.93 12.96
N THR A 63 -22.16 -13.37 12.55
CA THR A 63 -22.95 -13.87 11.42
C THR A 63 -22.98 -12.86 10.27
N LYS A 64 -23.39 -13.30 9.07
CA LYS A 64 -23.57 -12.41 7.89
C LYS A 64 -24.69 -11.38 8.07
N ASN A 65 -25.54 -11.54 9.10
CA ASN A 65 -26.58 -10.59 9.47
C ASN A 65 -26.08 -9.49 10.40
N ASP A 66 -24.85 -9.58 10.91
CA ASP A 66 -24.25 -8.56 11.74
C ASP A 66 -23.50 -7.53 10.89
N GLN A 67 -23.38 -6.31 11.41
CA GLN A 67 -22.61 -5.24 10.77
C GLN A 67 -21.16 -5.28 11.29
N LEU A 68 -20.19 -5.27 10.37
CA LEU A 68 -18.78 -5.11 10.70
C LEU A 68 -18.28 -3.72 10.31
N LEU A 69 -17.56 -3.08 11.21
CA LEU A 69 -16.89 -1.79 11.03
C LEU A 69 -15.40 -2.04 11.23
N VAL A 70 -14.63 -1.90 10.15
CA VAL A 70 -13.22 -2.33 10.13
C VAL A 70 -12.32 -1.13 9.90
N CYS A 71 -11.19 -1.09 10.60
CA CYS A 71 -10.17 -0.08 10.42
C CYS A 71 -9.67 -0.06 8.96
N SER A 72 -9.32 1.12 8.47
CA SER A 72 -8.72 1.32 7.14
C SER A 72 -7.21 0.97 7.08
N GLY A 73 -6.64 0.45 8.17
CA GLY A 73 -5.26 0.00 8.23
C GLY A 73 -4.97 -1.06 7.17
N ASN A 74 -3.85 -0.92 6.44
CA ASN A 74 -3.50 -1.85 5.36
C ASN A 74 -3.32 -3.31 5.85
N ILE A 75 -3.07 -3.50 7.15
CA ILE A 75 -2.94 -4.83 7.76
C ILE A 75 -4.22 -5.68 7.60
N PHE A 76 -5.36 -5.02 7.34
CA PHE A 76 -6.66 -5.65 7.16
C PHE A 76 -7.07 -5.84 5.69
N ASN A 77 -6.25 -5.51 4.68
CA ASN A 77 -6.69 -5.58 3.28
C ASN A 77 -7.18 -6.98 2.87
N ASP A 78 -6.43 -8.03 3.20
CA ASP A 78 -6.86 -9.42 2.92
C ASP A 78 -8.15 -9.78 3.67
N PHE A 79 -8.36 -9.22 4.86
CA PHE A 79 -9.58 -9.40 5.63
C PHE A 79 -10.78 -8.64 5.00
N HIS A 80 -10.56 -7.43 4.49
CA HIS A 80 -11.57 -6.66 3.73
C HIS A 80 -12.02 -7.41 2.47
N GLN A 81 -11.06 -8.00 1.75
CA GLN A 81 -11.34 -8.82 0.58
C GLN A 81 -12.17 -10.04 0.99
N TRP A 82 -11.73 -10.78 2.02
CA TRP A 82 -12.42 -11.96 2.50
C TRP A 82 -13.88 -11.67 2.94
N LEU A 83 -14.10 -10.59 3.70
CA LEU A 83 -15.45 -10.17 4.10
C LEU A 83 -16.36 -9.91 2.89
N THR A 84 -15.81 -9.31 1.84
CA THR A 84 -16.54 -9.01 0.60
C THR A 84 -16.89 -10.29 -0.17
N GLU A 85 -15.93 -11.20 -0.32
CA GLU A 85 -16.10 -12.47 -1.03
C GLU A 85 -17.10 -13.38 -0.30
N GLU A 86 -17.05 -13.42 1.03
CA GLU A 86 -17.97 -14.20 1.85
C GLU A 86 -19.34 -13.53 2.05
N GLY A 87 -19.54 -12.30 1.56
CA GLY A 87 -20.84 -11.62 1.62
C GLY A 87 -21.25 -11.15 3.02
N TYR A 88 -20.29 -10.77 3.85
CA TYR A 88 -20.56 -10.08 5.12
C TYR A 88 -20.95 -8.61 4.87
N GLN A 89 -21.79 -8.06 5.75
CA GLN A 89 -22.09 -6.62 5.75
C GLN A 89 -20.98 -5.87 6.47
N TRP A 90 -20.12 -5.17 5.73
CA TRP A 90 -19.00 -4.46 6.32
C TRP A 90 -18.75 -3.08 5.68
N ASN A 91 -18.17 -2.17 6.45
CA ASN A 91 -17.74 -0.85 5.98
C ASN A 91 -16.43 -0.42 6.66
N TYR A 92 -15.71 0.50 6.03
CA TYR A 92 -14.61 1.21 6.70
C TYR A 92 -15.16 2.08 7.82
N HIS A 93 -14.42 2.13 8.92
CA HIS A 93 -14.72 3.02 10.02
C HIS A 93 -13.45 3.65 10.57
N LYS A 94 -13.54 4.93 10.91
CA LYS A 94 -12.47 5.62 11.63
C LYS A 94 -12.62 5.20 13.08
N MET A 95 -11.69 4.38 13.54
CA MET A 95 -11.77 3.81 14.87
C MET A 95 -11.55 4.88 15.95
N ASP A 96 -12.54 4.96 16.82
CA ASP A 96 -12.56 5.66 18.09
C ASP A 96 -13.35 4.78 19.09
N GLY A 97 -13.60 5.29 20.30
CA GLY A 97 -14.38 4.57 21.31
C GLY A 97 -13.74 3.29 21.83
N LEU A 98 -14.58 2.32 22.22
CA LEU A 98 -14.17 1.16 23.01
C LEU A 98 -13.12 0.29 22.30
N ALA A 99 -13.29 0.03 21.00
CA ALA A 99 -12.34 -0.80 20.25
C ALA A 99 -10.93 -0.18 20.24
N HIS A 100 -10.84 1.13 19.98
CA HIS A 100 -9.56 1.84 20.00
C HIS A 100 -8.92 1.83 21.39
N GLU A 101 -9.70 2.12 22.45
CA GLU A 101 -9.22 2.11 23.83
C GLU A 101 -8.69 0.74 24.25
N VAL A 102 -9.42 -0.33 23.94
CA VAL A 102 -9.00 -1.71 24.26
C VAL A 102 -7.72 -2.06 23.50
N ALA A 103 -7.62 -1.72 22.22
CA ALA A 103 -6.44 -2.04 21.41
C ALA A 103 -5.18 -1.35 21.98
N GLU A 104 -5.23 -0.03 22.18
CA GLU A 104 -4.12 0.76 22.69
C GLU A 104 -3.74 0.35 24.12
N GLN A 105 -4.71 0.15 25.01
CA GLN A 105 -4.44 -0.26 26.38
C GLN A 105 -3.84 -1.67 26.44
N THR A 106 -4.34 -2.61 25.63
CA THR A 106 -3.80 -3.98 25.57
C THR A 106 -2.38 -3.98 25.02
N PHE A 107 -2.09 -3.14 24.02
CA PHE A 107 -0.73 -3.00 23.49
C PHE A 107 0.21 -2.38 24.54
N TYR A 108 -0.23 -1.30 25.19
CA TYR A 108 0.52 -0.63 26.24
C TYR A 108 0.81 -1.55 27.43
N GLN A 109 -0.15 -2.38 27.85
CA GLN A 109 0.03 -3.33 28.95
C GLN A 109 1.12 -4.37 28.66
N GLN A 110 1.26 -4.85 27.42
CA GLN A 110 2.35 -5.75 27.05
C GLN A 110 3.74 -5.14 27.31
N ILE A 111 3.87 -3.84 27.08
CA ILE A 111 5.13 -3.11 27.26
C ILE A 111 5.43 -2.98 28.76
N LEU A 112 4.42 -2.68 29.58
CA LEU A 112 4.55 -2.62 31.04
C LEU A 112 4.88 -3.99 31.66
N ASP A 113 4.20 -5.05 31.23
CA ASP A 113 4.42 -6.41 31.73
C ASP A 113 5.85 -6.90 31.45
N ALA A 114 6.49 -6.36 30.41
CA ALA A 114 7.88 -6.63 30.10
C ALA A 114 8.89 -5.83 30.95
N GLY A 115 8.42 -4.93 31.81
CA GLY A 115 9.24 -4.12 32.71
C GLY A 115 9.67 -2.77 32.14
N PHE A 116 9.02 -2.29 31.07
CA PHE A 116 9.22 -0.91 30.63
C PHE A 116 8.68 0.04 31.70
N PRO A 117 9.31 1.20 31.94
CA PRO A 117 8.80 2.14 32.92
C PRO A 117 7.37 2.59 32.56
N ALA A 118 6.43 2.42 33.50
CA ALA A 118 5.28 3.34 33.64
C ALA A 118 5.83 4.76 33.85
N PHE A 119 5.14 5.86 34.11
CA PHE A 119 5.70 7.22 33.96
C PHE A 119 6.06 7.61 32.51
N VAL A 120 6.57 6.70 31.66
CA VAL A 120 6.68 6.90 30.21
C VAL A 120 5.41 6.37 29.55
N HIS A 121 4.58 7.28 29.04
CA HIS A 121 3.26 6.94 28.50
C HIS A 121 3.09 7.43 27.06
N PRO A 122 2.37 6.67 26.21
CA PRO A 122 1.93 7.18 24.92
C PRO A 122 0.90 8.29 25.13
N SER A 123 0.90 9.28 24.24
CA SER A 123 -0.05 10.38 24.19
C SER A 123 -0.34 10.75 22.74
N PRO A 124 -1.50 11.36 22.46
CA PRO A 124 -1.80 11.86 21.12
C PRO A 124 -0.67 12.75 20.59
N GLY A 125 -0.11 12.37 19.43
CA GLY A 125 0.99 13.08 18.78
C GLY A 125 2.41 12.71 19.23
N ASN A 126 2.59 11.92 20.29
CA ASN A 126 3.93 11.53 20.77
C ASN A 126 4.34 10.08 20.41
N TYR A 127 3.45 9.29 19.80
CA TYR A 127 3.65 7.84 19.59
C TYR A 127 5.01 7.46 18.98
N ARG A 128 5.51 8.24 18.02
CA ARG A 128 6.85 8.01 17.43
C ARG A 128 7.98 8.15 18.45
N LEU A 129 7.89 9.15 19.32
CA LEU A 129 8.87 9.36 20.39
C LEU A 129 8.77 8.23 21.42
N TYR A 130 7.54 7.87 21.82
CA TYR A 130 7.29 6.75 22.72
C TYR A 130 7.88 5.44 22.19
N TYR A 131 7.60 5.06 20.94
CA TYR A 131 8.20 3.86 20.32
C TYR A 131 9.72 3.92 20.25
N SER A 132 10.30 5.09 19.99
CA SER A 132 11.75 5.25 20.03
C SER A 132 12.36 5.00 21.43
N PHE A 133 11.62 5.32 22.51
CA PHE A 133 12.05 5.00 23.87
C PHE A 133 11.96 3.51 24.16
N VAL A 134 10.88 2.86 23.72
CA VAL A 134 10.72 1.39 23.84
C VAL A 134 11.86 0.67 23.11
N GLU A 135 12.19 1.09 21.89
CA GLU A 135 13.29 0.51 21.11
C GLU A 135 14.66 0.71 21.79
N LYS A 136 14.93 1.90 22.33
CA LYS A 136 16.17 2.17 23.09
C LYS A 136 16.25 1.33 24.36
N TRP A 137 15.14 1.17 25.08
CA TRP A 137 15.06 0.35 26.29
C TRP A 137 15.29 -1.13 25.97
N ILE A 138 14.80 -1.64 24.84
CA ILE A 138 15.13 -2.99 24.36
C ILE A 138 16.62 -3.11 24.02
N ALA A 139 17.18 -2.13 23.31
CA ALA A 139 18.57 -2.16 22.88
C ALA A 139 19.58 -2.14 24.04
N GLN A 140 19.18 -1.71 25.23
CA GLN A 140 20.02 -1.67 26.43
C GLN A 140 20.26 -3.05 27.07
N ASP A 141 19.47 -4.07 26.73
CA ASP A 141 19.55 -5.40 27.35
C ASP A 141 19.26 -6.49 26.33
N MET A 142 20.23 -7.38 26.10
CA MET A 142 20.11 -8.46 25.11
C MET A 142 18.93 -9.40 25.40
N VAL A 143 18.54 -9.59 26.66
CA VAL A 143 17.40 -10.45 27.02
C VAL A 143 16.08 -9.89 26.46
N ARG A 144 15.99 -8.56 26.27
CA ARG A 144 14.81 -7.88 25.74
C ARG A 144 14.67 -7.99 24.22
N GLN A 145 15.71 -8.44 23.50
CA GLN A 145 15.62 -8.63 22.06
C GLN A 145 14.54 -9.65 21.65
N LYS A 146 14.15 -10.55 22.56
CA LYS A 146 13.01 -11.48 22.37
C LYS A 146 11.68 -10.78 22.09
N TYR A 147 11.55 -9.48 22.38
CA TYR A 147 10.36 -8.69 22.10
C TYR A 147 10.35 -8.08 20.69
N LEU A 148 11.45 -8.17 19.94
CA LEU A 148 11.52 -7.62 18.60
C LEU A 148 10.66 -8.42 17.62
N LYS A 149 9.93 -7.70 16.77
CA LYS A 149 9.17 -8.28 15.68
C LYS A 149 10.12 -8.75 14.57
N ASP A 150 9.77 -9.86 13.94
CA ASP A 150 10.37 -10.26 12.67
C ASP A 150 9.97 -9.27 11.58
N ARG A 151 10.98 -8.56 11.06
CA ARG A 151 10.80 -7.55 10.02
C ARG A 151 10.56 -8.13 8.64
N GLN A 152 11.07 -9.33 8.36
CA GLN A 152 10.90 -9.93 7.04
C GLN A 152 9.42 -10.29 6.83
N LYS A 153 8.82 -10.94 7.83
CA LYS A 153 7.40 -11.31 7.83
C LYS A 153 6.42 -10.12 7.80
N ARG A 154 6.87 -8.95 8.27
CA ARG A 154 6.09 -7.70 8.27
C ARG A 154 6.43 -6.74 7.14
N SER A 155 7.44 -7.07 6.34
CA SER A 155 7.80 -6.28 5.18
C SER A 155 6.78 -6.52 4.06
N ARG A 156 6.45 -5.47 3.32
CA ARG A 156 5.63 -5.64 2.12
C ARG A 156 6.43 -6.45 1.09
N PRO A 157 5.77 -7.32 0.31
CA PRO A 157 6.42 -8.00 -0.80
C PRO A 157 7.14 -7.00 -1.69
N ILE A 158 8.35 -7.37 -2.11
CA ILE A 158 9.25 -6.47 -2.84
C ILE A 158 8.58 -5.93 -4.11
N GLU A 159 7.76 -6.75 -4.78
CA GLU A 159 6.96 -6.46 -5.97
C GLU A 159 6.10 -5.20 -5.79
N GLN A 160 5.55 -4.98 -4.59
CA GLN A 160 4.66 -3.84 -4.32
C GLN A 160 5.39 -2.48 -4.32
N HIS A 161 6.71 -2.51 -4.27
CA HIS A 161 7.56 -1.34 -4.41
C HIS A 161 7.87 -0.99 -5.88
N TYR A 162 7.59 -1.90 -6.81
CA TYR A 162 7.80 -1.72 -8.24
C TYR A 162 6.47 -1.32 -8.91
N THR A 163 6.48 -0.21 -9.64
CA THR A 163 5.32 0.29 -10.38
C THR A 163 5.67 0.45 -11.86
N LEU A 164 4.96 -0.28 -12.72
CA LEU A 164 4.97 -0.06 -14.18
C LEU A 164 4.14 1.19 -14.49
N LYS A 165 4.73 2.15 -15.21
CA LYS A 165 4.11 3.45 -15.52
C LYS A 165 4.78 4.11 -16.72
N ALA A 166 4.15 5.16 -17.25
CA ALA A 166 4.80 6.03 -18.22
C ALA A 166 5.91 6.87 -17.55
N ASN A 167 7.04 7.05 -18.25
CA ASN A 167 8.04 8.03 -17.87
C ASN A 167 7.48 9.45 -18.02
N ASN A 168 8.06 10.39 -17.27
CA ASN A 168 7.74 11.80 -17.39
C ASN A 168 8.59 12.47 -18.49
N HIS A 169 8.57 13.80 -18.57
CA HIS A 169 9.35 14.59 -19.54
C HIS A 169 10.88 14.43 -19.39
N ARG A 170 11.36 13.83 -18.29
CA ARG A 170 12.80 13.72 -18.01
C ARG A 170 13.31 12.38 -18.47
N LYS A 171 14.45 12.42 -19.17
CA LYS A 171 15.28 11.24 -19.42
C LYS A 171 15.72 10.63 -18.07
N ARG A 172 15.64 9.31 -17.97
CA ARG A 172 16.12 8.54 -16.82
C ARG A 172 17.22 7.59 -17.27
N ILE A 173 17.94 7.02 -16.32
CA ILE A 173 18.94 5.97 -16.58
C ILE A 173 18.42 4.68 -15.96
N CYS A 174 18.42 3.61 -16.74
CA CYS A 174 18.07 2.28 -16.23
C CYS A 174 19.12 1.81 -15.22
N ASN A 175 18.67 1.38 -14.04
CA ASN A 175 19.58 0.92 -13.00
C ASN A 175 20.22 -0.44 -13.30
N GLN A 176 19.64 -1.25 -14.20
CA GLN A 176 20.17 -2.54 -14.61
C GLN A 176 21.15 -2.40 -15.80
N CYS A 177 20.65 -2.00 -16.98
CA CYS A 177 21.46 -1.97 -18.20
C CYS A 177 22.26 -0.67 -18.39
N LYS A 178 22.06 0.34 -17.53
CA LYS A 178 22.69 1.67 -17.58
C LYS A 178 22.40 2.50 -18.85
N LYS A 179 21.57 1.98 -19.77
CA LYS A 179 21.10 2.71 -20.94
C LYS A 179 20.02 3.73 -20.54
N PRO A 180 19.85 4.80 -21.33
CA PRO A 180 18.81 5.77 -21.07
C PRO A 180 17.39 5.23 -21.29
N ILE A 181 16.46 5.71 -20.48
CA ILE A 181 15.02 5.58 -20.64
C ILE A 181 14.53 6.94 -21.12
N GLN A 182 14.01 7.00 -22.34
CA GLN A 182 13.54 8.25 -22.94
C GLN A 182 12.34 8.81 -22.18
N PRO A 183 12.04 10.11 -22.32
CA PRO A 183 10.76 10.66 -21.88
C PRO A 183 9.59 9.87 -22.47
N TYR A 184 8.48 9.84 -21.75
CA TYR A 184 7.19 9.35 -22.27
C TYR A 184 7.14 7.92 -22.84
N ILE A 185 8.11 7.08 -22.53
CA ILE A 185 8.03 5.62 -22.80
C ILE A 185 7.71 4.86 -21.50
N PRO A 186 7.26 3.60 -21.58
CA PRO A 186 7.08 2.75 -20.41
C PRO A 186 8.37 2.61 -19.58
N LEU A 187 8.25 2.64 -18.26
CA LEU A 187 9.31 2.30 -17.32
C LEU A 187 8.76 1.63 -16.07
N VAL A 188 9.66 0.98 -15.32
CA VAL A 188 9.37 0.49 -13.98
C VAL A 188 10.09 1.38 -12.96
N GLU A 189 9.34 1.92 -12.01
CA GLU A 189 9.86 2.70 -10.88
C GLU A 189 9.86 1.83 -9.62
N TYR A 190 11.04 1.61 -9.04
CA TYR A 190 11.19 1.05 -7.70
C TYR A 190 11.25 2.20 -6.68
N GLN A 191 10.37 2.18 -5.68
CA GLN A 191 10.35 3.20 -4.63
C GLN A 191 10.45 2.58 -3.23
N LEU A 192 11.51 2.96 -2.50
CA LEU A 192 11.72 2.58 -1.10
C LEU A 192 11.77 3.83 -0.22
N LYS A 193 11.14 3.77 0.96
CA LYS A 193 11.35 4.75 2.02
C LYS A 193 12.46 4.23 2.93
N HIS A 194 13.55 4.97 3.05
CA HIS A 194 14.69 4.65 3.89
C HIS A 194 15.05 5.86 4.76
N HIS A 195 15.01 5.71 6.09
CA HIS A 195 15.23 6.80 7.07
C HIS A 195 14.48 8.10 6.75
N GLY A 196 13.20 8.00 6.41
CA GLY A 196 12.35 9.16 6.07
C GLY A 196 12.56 9.72 4.65
N SER A 197 13.65 9.35 3.97
CA SER A 197 13.90 9.72 2.58
C SER A 197 13.25 8.73 1.61
N ARG A 198 12.71 9.22 0.48
CA ARG A 198 12.21 8.36 -0.60
C ARG A 198 13.31 8.18 -1.64
N GLN A 199 13.83 6.97 -1.75
CA GLN A 199 14.76 6.59 -2.81
C GLN A 199 13.98 6.01 -3.99
N ARG A 200 14.46 6.31 -5.20
CA ARG A 200 13.83 5.90 -6.45
C ARG A 200 14.86 5.36 -7.42
N TRP A 201 14.55 4.23 -8.02
CA TRP A 201 15.32 3.65 -9.12
C TRP A 201 14.39 3.38 -10.29
N TYR A 202 14.95 3.45 -11.48
CA TYR A 202 14.21 3.35 -12.73
C TYR A 202 14.79 2.20 -13.56
N PHE A 203 13.91 1.43 -14.21
CA PHE A 203 14.28 0.33 -15.07
C PHE A 203 13.48 0.42 -16.38
N HIS A 204 14.04 -0.03 -17.50
CA HIS A 204 13.21 -0.45 -18.62
C HIS A 204 12.31 -1.62 -18.16
N PRO A 205 11.11 -1.80 -18.72
CA PRO A 205 10.22 -2.91 -18.36
C PRO A 205 10.93 -4.28 -18.35
N ASP A 206 11.66 -4.60 -19.42
CA ASP A 206 12.39 -5.87 -19.57
C ASP A 206 13.65 -5.97 -18.71
N CYS A 207 14.10 -4.84 -18.16
CA CYS A 207 15.26 -4.77 -17.28
C CYS A 207 14.87 -4.84 -15.79
N SER A 208 13.58 -4.90 -15.47
CA SER A 208 13.12 -4.96 -14.09
C SER A 208 13.52 -6.30 -13.47
N PRO A 209 14.16 -6.32 -12.28
CA PRO A 209 14.55 -7.57 -11.62
C PRO A 209 13.34 -8.37 -11.10
N VAL A 210 12.19 -7.71 -10.97
CA VAL A 210 10.96 -8.27 -10.41
C VAL A 210 9.78 -7.83 -11.29
N LYS A 211 8.78 -8.70 -11.46
CA LYS A 211 7.51 -8.33 -12.10
C LYS A 211 6.81 -7.26 -11.25
N PRO A 212 6.49 -6.07 -11.78
CA PRO A 212 5.90 -5.00 -10.98
C PRO A 212 4.56 -5.42 -10.38
N GLY A 213 4.41 -5.28 -9.06
CA GLY A 213 3.15 -5.57 -8.38
C GLY A 213 2.07 -4.52 -8.62
N LYS A 214 2.43 -3.36 -9.20
CA LYS A 214 1.50 -2.28 -9.56
C LYS A 214 1.65 -1.90 -11.03
N ASN A 215 0.54 -1.80 -11.73
CA ASN A 215 0.50 -1.29 -13.10
C ASN A 215 -0.36 -0.01 -13.15
N LYS A 216 0.26 1.11 -13.54
CA LYS A 216 -0.38 2.41 -13.79
C LYS A 216 -0.15 2.87 -15.23
N LEU A 217 0.42 2.01 -16.06
CA LEU A 217 0.68 2.32 -17.46
C LEU A 217 -0.64 2.22 -18.24
N LYS A 218 -0.99 3.30 -18.92
CA LYS A 218 -2.02 3.32 -19.95
C LYS A 218 -1.31 3.49 -21.29
N THR A 219 -1.68 2.69 -22.28
CA THR A 219 -1.11 2.75 -23.64
C THR A 219 -2.23 2.82 -24.67
N LEU A 220 -1.89 3.33 -25.84
CA LEU A 220 -2.72 3.27 -27.04
C LEU A 220 -1.80 2.90 -28.21
N THR A 221 -2.32 2.11 -29.15
CA THR A 221 -1.64 1.88 -30.43
C THR A 221 -2.47 2.53 -31.52
N ILE A 222 -1.84 3.39 -32.31
CA ILE A 222 -2.47 4.11 -33.41
C ILE A 222 -1.76 3.79 -34.72
N THR A 223 -2.46 3.95 -35.84
CA THR A 223 -1.87 3.88 -37.18
C THR A 223 -1.91 5.26 -37.82
N VAL A 224 -0.74 5.80 -38.16
CA VAL A 224 -0.64 7.03 -38.96
C VAL A 224 -0.08 6.67 -40.33
N GLU A 225 1.18 6.24 -40.35
CA GLU A 225 1.85 5.63 -41.52
C GLU A 225 2.24 4.19 -41.18
N GLU A 226 2.76 3.99 -39.97
CA GLU A 226 3.00 2.70 -39.33
C GLU A 226 2.28 2.65 -37.97
N GLN A 227 2.29 1.47 -37.34
CA GLN A 227 1.76 1.31 -35.98
C GLN A 227 2.69 1.95 -34.95
N ILE A 228 2.15 2.85 -34.14
CA ILE A 228 2.87 3.54 -33.07
C ILE A 228 2.17 3.19 -31.75
N THR A 229 2.88 2.51 -30.86
CA THR A 229 2.43 2.33 -29.47
C THR A 229 3.00 3.42 -28.59
N GLY A 230 2.12 4.23 -28.03
CA GLY A 230 2.46 5.32 -27.12
C GLY A 230 1.82 5.13 -25.74
N VAL A 231 2.16 6.04 -24.83
CA VAL A 231 1.57 6.12 -23.49
C VAL A 231 0.48 7.17 -23.44
N ILE A 232 -0.53 6.93 -22.60
CA ILE A 232 -1.57 7.91 -22.29
C ILE A 232 -1.23 8.54 -20.94
N ARG A 233 -1.13 9.87 -20.91
CA ARG A 233 -0.94 10.62 -19.66
C ARG A 233 -1.40 12.08 -19.81
N PRO A 234 -1.69 12.75 -18.69
CA PRO A 234 -1.95 14.18 -18.71
C PRO A 234 -0.79 14.97 -19.31
N CYS A 235 -1.11 15.83 -20.28
CA CYS A 235 -0.18 16.81 -20.83
C CYS A 235 0.29 17.76 -19.72
N LYS A 236 1.57 18.12 -19.72
CA LYS A 236 2.15 19.02 -18.73
C LYS A 236 2.72 20.30 -19.33
N ASP A 237 2.83 20.35 -20.65
CA ASP A 237 3.52 21.42 -21.35
C ASP A 237 2.45 22.32 -21.98
N ASP A 238 2.48 23.60 -21.63
CA ASP A 238 1.46 24.60 -22.02
C ASP A 238 1.42 24.90 -23.53
N ASN A 239 2.43 24.45 -24.27
CA ASN A 239 2.63 24.71 -25.70
C ASN A 239 2.54 23.43 -26.56
N SER A 240 1.96 22.35 -26.04
CA SER A 240 1.80 21.13 -26.85
C SER A 240 0.68 21.31 -27.87
N THR A 241 0.95 20.93 -29.11
CA THR A 241 -0.03 20.96 -30.20
C THR A 241 -0.33 19.54 -30.66
N CYS A 242 -1.61 19.24 -30.88
CA CYS A 242 -2.03 17.95 -31.39
C CYS A 242 -1.57 17.76 -32.83
N PHE A 243 -0.82 16.70 -33.10
CA PHE A 243 -0.31 16.43 -34.45
C PHE A 243 -1.39 16.08 -35.47
N ILE A 244 -2.61 15.73 -35.03
CA ILE A 244 -3.73 15.34 -35.89
C ILE A 244 -4.56 16.56 -36.29
N CYS A 245 -5.07 17.32 -35.30
CA CYS A 245 -5.99 18.43 -35.55
C CYS A 245 -5.33 19.81 -35.56
N GLY A 246 -4.06 19.90 -35.15
CA GLY A 246 -3.31 21.17 -35.09
C GLY A 246 -3.72 22.11 -33.95
N ASN A 247 -4.70 21.74 -33.13
CA ASN A 247 -5.14 22.55 -31.98
C ASN A 247 -4.22 22.35 -30.76
N PRO A 248 -4.10 23.37 -29.88
CA PRO A 248 -3.36 23.23 -28.64
C PRO A 248 -3.99 22.16 -27.73
N ILE A 249 -3.14 21.49 -26.95
CA ILE A 249 -3.51 20.53 -25.91
C ILE A 249 -3.35 21.23 -24.57
N HIS A 250 -4.42 21.29 -23.78
CA HIS A 250 -4.37 22.01 -22.51
C HIS A 250 -3.64 21.21 -21.43
N PRO A 251 -2.99 21.89 -20.47
CA PRO A 251 -2.39 21.23 -19.33
C PRO A 251 -3.40 20.38 -18.55
N SER A 252 -2.97 19.22 -18.09
CA SER A 252 -3.77 18.21 -17.40
C SER A 252 -4.76 17.43 -18.27
N GLU A 253 -4.93 17.78 -19.55
CA GLU A 253 -5.72 17.00 -20.51
C GLU A 253 -5.03 15.66 -20.79
N GLU A 254 -5.76 14.54 -20.77
CA GLU A 254 -5.19 13.25 -21.15
C GLU A 254 -4.81 13.25 -22.64
N SER A 255 -3.58 12.86 -22.93
CA SER A 255 -3.02 12.91 -24.27
C SER A 255 -2.23 11.65 -24.58
N PHE A 256 -2.15 11.33 -25.86
CA PHE A 256 -1.26 10.31 -26.39
C PHE A 256 0.15 10.90 -26.57
N LEU A 257 1.16 10.16 -26.13
CA LEU A 257 2.56 10.47 -26.39
C LEU A 257 3.26 9.20 -26.89
N GLY A 258 3.71 9.20 -28.14
CA GLY A 258 4.37 8.05 -28.76
C GLY A 258 5.55 8.47 -29.62
N TYR A 259 6.56 7.62 -29.70
CA TYR A 259 7.70 7.83 -30.60
C TYR A 259 7.54 6.98 -31.85
N HIS A 260 7.83 7.58 -33.00
CA HIS A 260 8.17 6.84 -34.22
C HIS A 260 9.57 7.30 -34.61
N GLU A 261 10.49 6.34 -34.70
CA GLU A 261 11.93 6.59 -34.76
C GLU A 261 12.40 7.51 -33.63
N GLU A 262 12.82 8.74 -33.94
CA GLU A 262 13.25 9.75 -32.95
C GLU A 262 12.23 10.88 -32.75
N LYS A 263 11.12 10.87 -33.50
CA LYS A 263 10.11 11.93 -33.45
C LYS A 263 9.02 11.60 -32.45
N LEU A 264 8.76 12.54 -31.53
CA LEU A 264 7.66 12.47 -30.58
C LEU A 264 6.36 12.99 -31.22
N TYR A 265 5.33 12.15 -31.19
CA TYR A 265 3.96 12.48 -31.56
C TYR A 265 3.15 12.75 -30.30
N ILE A 266 2.53 13.92 -30.22
CA ILE A 266 1.66 14.33 -29.12
C ILE A 266 0.29 14.66 -29.70
N GLY A 267 -0.76 13.99 -29.22
CA GLY A 267 -2.12 14.18 -29.72
C GLY A 267 -3.16 14.14 -28.62
N HIS A 268 -4.28 14.83 -28.85
CA HIS A 268 -5.48 14.65 -28.02
C HIS A 268 -5.85 13.17 -28.00
N LEU A 269 -6.23 12.67 -26.83
CA LEU A 269 -6.62 11.27 -26.70
C LEU A 269 -7.79 10.92 -27.64
N SER A 270 -8.79 11.80 -27.74
CA SER A 270 -9.94 11.64 -28.64
C SER A 270 -9.55 11.58 -30.12
N CYS A 271 -8.64 12.46 -30.56
CA CYS A 271 -8.15 12.43 -31.94
C CYS A 271 -7.39 11.13 -32.23
N CYS A 272 -6.56 10.66 -31.28
CA CYS A 272 -5.79 9.44 -31.45
C CYS A 272 -6.66 8.17 -31.41
N GLN A 273 -7.75 8.18 -30.65
CA GLN A 273 -8.71 7.07 -30.61
C GLN A 273 -9.37 6.81 -31.96
N ASN A 274 -9.56 7.83 -32.80
CA ASN A 274 -10.07 7.65 -34.16
C ASN A 274 -9.09 6.93 -35.09
N LEU A 275 -7.81 6.92 -34.73
CA LEU A 275 -6.73 6.23 -35.45
C LEU A 275 -6.30 4.94 -34.73
N ALA A 276 -7.00 4.57 -33.65
CA ALA A 276 -6.66 3.40 -32.86
C ALA A 276 -6.87 2.13 -33.69
N VAL A 277 -5.93 1.21 -33.57
CA VAL A 277 -6.14 -0.15 -34.06
C VAL A 277 -7.16 -0.80 -33.14
N ASN A 278 -8.34 -1.14 -33.66
CA ASN A 278 -9.25 -2.04 -32.96
C ASN A 278 -8.56 -3.41 -32.93
N LEU A 279 -7.96 -3.74 -31.79
CA LEU A 279 -7.54 -5.10 -31.49
C LEU A 279 -8.80 -5.83 -31.02
N ASP A 280 -9.39 -6.63 -31.91
CA ASP A 280 -10.33 -7.69 -31.51
C ASP A 280 -9.65 -8.69 -30.57
#